data_AF-K1U8A3-F1
#
_entry.id   AF-K1U8A3-F1
#
_cell.length_a   1.000
_cell.length_b   1.000
_cell.length_c   1.000
_cell.angle_alpha   90.00
_cell.angle_beta   90.00
_cell.angle_gamma   90.00
#
_symmetry.space_group_name_H-M   'P 1'
#
loop_
_entity.id
_entity.type
_entity.pdbx_description
1 polymer ?
#
loop_
_entity_poly.entity_id
_entity_poly.type
_entity_poly.pdbx_seq_one_letter_code
_entity_poly.pdbx_strand_id
1 'polypeptide(L)'
;MTAFIHFTVNTFSGKEWGDGRESPDLFFPTAIDTDQWVEVLKDAGFRMVMLTAKHHDGFCLWPTETTEHSVRNSRWMDGKGDAVAMLRASCDKYGMKMGLYVSPWDRNAPSYGTGKAYDDYFVAQLTELLTRYGEVAEVWFDGANGSEADGKHQVYDWPRYVATVKSLQPDAVTAIMGDDIRWVGNEAGKGRDEEWSATVLPPASVTLRDPDPEIAALGNTSPDLGS
;
A
#
# COMPACT_ATOMS: atom_id res chain seq x y z
N MET A 1 -11.73 -6.43 12.73
CA MET A 1 -11.48 -7.16 11.48
C MET A 1 -11.49 -6.17 10.33
N THR A 2 -10.47 -6.23 9.48
CA THR A 2 -10.26 -5.34 8.33
C THR A 2 -10.15 -6.21 7.06
N ALA A 3 -10.53 -5.66 5.92
CA ALA A 3 -10.55 -6.39 4.64
C ALA A 3 -9.51 -5.80 3.68
N PHE A 4 -8.89 -6.66 2.87
CA PHE A 4 -7.95 -6.25 1.84
C PHE A 4 -8.54 -6.53 0.46
N ILE A 5 -8.60 -5.50 -0.39
CA ILE A 5 -8.99 -5.63 -1.80
C ILE A 5 -7.75 -5.40 -2.65
N HIS A 6 -7.22 -6.49 -3.19
CA HIS A 6 -6.24 -6.45 -4.27
C HIS A 6 -6.97 -6.30 -5.60
N PHE A 7 -6.89 -5.09 -6.16
CA PHE A 7 -7.45 -4.75 -7.45
C PHE A 7 -6.49 -3.81 -8.16
N THR A 8 -6.06 -4.18 -9.36
CA THR A 8 -5.11 -3.38 -10.17
C THR A 8 -5.19 -3.89 -11.62
N VAL A 9 -4.32 -3.40 -12.51
CA VAL A 9 -4.14 -3.94 -13.86
C VAL A 9 -3.83 -5.44 -13.84
N ASN A 10 -3.22 -5.96 -12.78
CA ASN A 10 -2.92 -7.39 -12.64
C ASN A 10 -4.15 -8.30 -12.58
N THR A 11 -5.28 -7.78 -12.10
CA THR A 11 -6.57 -8.48 -12.13
C THR A 11 -6.95 -8.90 -13.56
N PHE A 12 -6.52 -8.14 -14.56
CA PHE A 12 -6.80 -8.36 -15.97
C PHE A 12 -5.66 -9.08 -16.71
N SER A 13 -4.43 -9.00 -16.19
CA SER A 13 -3.28 -9.74 -16.73
C SER A 13 -3.17 -11.17 -16.21
N GLY A 14 -3.84 -11.49 -15.09
CA GLY A 14 -3.79 -12.79 -14.43
C GLY A 14 -2.47 -13.07 -13.70
N LYS A 15 -1.68 -12.02 -13.43
CA LYS A 15 -0.43 -12.12 -12.66
C LYS A 15 -0.67 -11.77 -11.20
N GLU A 16 0.09 -12.36 -10.29
CA GLU A 16 0.18 -11.86 -8.91
C GLU A 16 0.99 -10.56 -8.88
N TRP A 17 2.19 -10.60 -9.47
CA TRP A 17 3.07 -9.44 -9.61
C TRP A 17 3.23 -9.07 -11.10
N GLY A 18 2.63 -7.95 -11.50
CA GLY A 18 2.88 -7.32 -12.80
C GLY A 18 4.32 -6.83 -12.94
N ASP A 19 4.78 -6.63 -14.17
CA ASP A 19 6.16 -6.24 -14.48
C ASP A 19 6.34 -4.74 -14.73
N GLY A 20 5.26 -3.96 -14.62
CA GLY A 20 5.24 -2.52 -14.81
C GLY A 20 5.20 -2.09 -16.27
N ARG A 21 5.03 -3.03 -17.21
CA ARG A 21 4.88 -2.77 -18.65
C ARG A 21 3.47 -3.06 -19.16
N GLU A 22 2.56 -3.40 -18.25
CA GLU A 22 1.15 -3.61 -18.58
C GLU A 22 0.58 -2.34 -19.26
N SER A 23 -0.19 -2.53 -20.33
CA SER A 23 -0.86 -1.40 -20.96
C SER A 23 -1.95 -0.87 -20.02
N PRO A 24 -2.07 0.45 -19.80
CA PRO A 24 -3.20 1.03 -19.06
C PRO A 24 -4.58 0.57 -19.58
N ASP A 25 -4.70 0.31 -20.89
CA ASP A 25 -5.95 -0.16 -21.51
C ASP A 25 -6.35 -1.58 -21.13
N LEU A 26 -5.43 -2.36 -20.55
CA LEU A 26 -5.76 -3.66 -19.99
C LEU A 26 -6.67 -3.52 -18.75
N PHE A 27 -6.56 -2.40 -18.02
CA PHE A 27 -7.46 -2.08 -16.93
C PHE A 27 -8.82 -1.62 -17.48
N PHE A 28 -9.77 -2.54 -17.56
CA PHE A 28 -11.10 -2.27 -18.11
C PHE A 28 -12.21 -3.04 -17.37
N PRO A 29 -12.49 -2.73 -16.09
CA PRO A 29 -13.62 -3.33 -15.40
C PRO A 29 -14.94 -2.89 -16.05
N THR A 30 -15.78 -3.86 -16.40
CA THR A 30 -17.05 -3.62 -17.11
C THR A 30 -18.24 -3.35 -16.19
N ALA A 31 -18.14 -3.76 -14.92
CA ALA A 31 -19.22 -3.67 -13.93
C ALA A 31 -18.66 -3.43 -12.52
N ILE A 32 -17.66 -2.56 -12.39
CA ILE A 32 -17.14 -2.16 -11.08
C ILE A 32 -18.23 -1.47 -10.27
N ASP A 33 -18.46 -1.97 -9.05
CA ASP A 33 -19.44 -1.46 -8.10
C ASP A 33 -18.83 -1.52 -6.69
N THR A 34 -18.33 -0.39 -6.20
CA THR A 34 -17.72 -0.29 -4.88
C THR A 34 -18.75 -0.31 -3.75
N ASP A 35 -20.03 0.00 -4.04
CA ASP A 35 -21.09 -0.16 -3.05
C ASP A 35 -21.30 -1.63 -2.76
N GLN A 36 -21.31 -2.48 -3.79
CA GLN A 36 -21.38 -3.93 -3.63
C GLN A 36 -20.21 -4.47 -2.81
N TRP A 37 -18.99 -3.96 -3.00
CA TRP A 37 -17.82 -4.36 -2.19
C TRP A 37 -18.03 -4.01 -0.72
N VAL A 38 -18.36 -2.75 -0.43
CA VAL A 38 -18.46 -2.26 0.95
C VAL A 38 -19.67 -2.86 1.68
N GLU A 39 -20.80 -3.06 1.00
CA GLU A 39 -21.99 -3.69 1.56
C GLU A 39 -21.70 -5.14 2.01
N VAL A 40 -21.11 -5.96 1.13
CA VAL A 40 -20.74 -7.34 1.45
C VAL A 40 -19.75 -7.38 2.62
N LEU A 41 -18.75 -6.51 2.64
CA LEU A 41 -17.77 -6.45 3.72
C LEU A 41 -18.41 -6.00 5.05
N LYS A 42 -19.33 -5.04 5.01
CA LYS A 42 -20.05 -4.59 6.20
C LYS A 42 -20.91 -5.70 6.78
N ASP A 43 -21.66 -6.40 5.92
CA ASP A 43 -22.50 -7.53 6.31
C ASP A 43 -21.69 -8.70 6.89
N ALA A 44 -20.48 -8.90 6.37
CA ALA A 44 -19.51 -9.86 6.91
C ALA A 44 -18.81 -9.38 8.20
N GLY A 45 -19.11 -8.17 8.70
CA GLY A 45 -18.61 -7.68 9.99
C GLY A 45 -17.27 -6.94 9.94
N PHE A 46 -16.74 -6.62 8.75
CA PHE A 46 -15.55 -5.78 8.62
C PHE A 46 -15.84 -4.34 9.05
N ARG A 47 -14.80 -3.61 9.47
CA ARG A 47 -14.89 -2.22 9.94
C ARG A 47 -13.97 -1.25 9.20
N MET A 48 -13.06 -1.79 8.38
CA MET A 48 -12.22 -1.05 7.48
C MET A 48 -11.98 -1.88 6.21
N VAL A 49 -11.91 -1.21 5.07
CA VAL A 49 -11.46 -1.78 3.80
C VAL A 49 -10.17 -1.10 3.37
N MET A 50 -9.20 -1.92 2.97
CA MET A 50 -7.89 -1.51 2.45
C MET A 50 -7.86 -1.77 0.95
N LEU A 51 -7.55 -0.75 0.15
CA LEU A 51 -7.43 -0.87 -1.31
C LEU A 51 -5.99 -0.72 -1.75
N THR A 52 -5.55 -1.57 -2.68
CA THR A 52 -4.29 -1.38 -3.43
C THR A 52 -4.41 -0.20 -4.39
N ALA A 53 -4.23 1.03 -3.90
CA ALA A 53 -4.26 2.24 -4.73
C ALA A 53 -3.16 2.20 -5.80
N LYS A 54 -1.99 1.64 -5.45
CA LYS A 54 -0.90 1.29 -6.35
C LYS A 54 -0.23 0.01 -5.88
N HIS A 55 -0.10 -1.00 -6.74
CA HIS A 55 0.62 -2.25 -6.46
C HIS A 55 2.06 -2.23 -7.03
N HIS A 56 2.83 -3.32 -6.94
CA HIS A 56 4.24 -3.36 -7.38
C HIS A 56 4.44 -3.02 -8.86
N ASP A 57 3.45 -3.31 -9.71
CA ASP A 57 3.45 -2.92 -11.12
C ASP A 57 3.49 -1.40 -11.33
N GLY A 58 3.08 -0.61 -10.32
CA GLY A 58 3.09 0.85 -10.39
C GLY A 58 1.83 1.46 -11.00
N PHE A 59 0.85 0.67 -11.44
CA PHE A 59 -0.38 1.19 -12.02
C PHE A 59 -1.24 1.86 -10.93
N CYS A 60 -1.54 3.14 -11.11
CA CYS A 60 -2.28 3.93 -10.13
C CYS A 60 -3.79 3.91 -10.41
N LEU A 61 -4.59 3.53 -9.41
CA LEU A 61 -6.05 3.44 -9.46
C LEU A 61 -6.81 4.77 -9.38
N TRP A 62 -6.06 5.87 -9.27
CA TRP A 62 -6.58 7.24 -9.28
C TRP A 62 -5.88 8.05 -10.38
N PRO A 63 -6.51 9.13 -10.89
CA PRO A 63 -5.94 9.95 -11.96
C PRO A 63 -4.84 10.87 -11.43
N THR A 64 -3.73 10.27 -10.98
CA THR A 64 -2.55 10.95 -10.46
C THR A 64 -1.93 11.90 -11.48
N GLU A 65 -1.32 12.99 -11.00
CA GLU A 65 -0.51 13.89 -11.82
C GLU A 65 0.94 13.42 -11.96
N THR A 66 1.34 12.39 -11.20
CA THR A 66 2.73 11.95 -11.08
C THR A 66 3.21 11.03 -12.20
N THR A 67 2.30 10.30 -12.87
CA THR A 67 2.64 9.33 -13.92
C THR A 67 1.50 9.14 -14.91
N GLU A 68 1.87 8.77 -16.15
CA GLU A 68 0.92 8.34 -17.16
C GLU A 68 0.42 6.90 -16.93
N HIS A 69 1.10 6.11 -16.09
CA HIS A 69 0.72 4.74 -15.79
C HIS A 69 -0.38 4.68 -14.72
N SER A 70 -1.57 5.17 -15.10
CA SER A 70 -2.74 5.29 -14.22
C SER A 70 -4.05 5.14 -14.99
N VAL A 71 -5.16 5.05 -14.25
CA VAL A 71 -6.52 5.03 -14.81
C VAL A 71 -6.83 6.20 -15.74
N ARG A 72 -6.13 7.35 -15.59
CA ARG A 72 -6.28 8.53 -16.48
C ARG A 72 -5.99 8.22 -17.94
N ASN A 73 -5.08 7.26 -18.21
CA ASN A 73 -4.72 6.85 -19.56
C ASN A 73 -5.24 5.46 -19.91
N SER A 74 -6.18 4.93 -19.13
CA SER A 74 -6.92 3.72 -19.48
C SER A 74 -8.19 4.07 -20.26
N ARG A 75 -8.67 3.14 -21.09
CA ARG A 75 -10.00 3.24 -21.70
C ARG A 75 -11.15 3.12 -20.71
N TRP A 76 -10.91 2.66 -19.47
CA TRP A 76 -11.96 2.55 -18.47
C TRP A 76 -12.57 3.94 -18.16
N MET A 77 -13.89 4.04 -18.34
CA MET A 77 -14.65 5.30 -18.20
C MET A 77 -14.03 6.46 -19.01
N ASP A 78 -13.50 6.17 -20.20
CA ASP A 78 -12.84 7.15 -21.09
C ASP A 78 -11.71 7.93 -20.37
N GLY A 79 -10.95 7.27 -19.50
CA GLY A 79 -9.86 7.87 -18.73
C GLY A 79 -10.30 8.77 -17.58
N LYS A 80 -11.60 8.77 -17.25
CA LYS A 80 -12.20 9.61 -16.18
C LYS A 80 -12.50 8.83 -14.91
N GLY A 81 -12.25 7.53 -14.90
CA GLY A 81 -12.48 6.70 -13.74
C GLY A 81 -11.50 7.01 -12.60
N ASP A 82 -11.97 6.87 -11.38
CA ASP A 82 -11.17 7.00 -10.15
C ASP A 82 -11.71 5.98 -9.14
N ALA A 83 -11.03 4.82 -9.04
CA ALA A 83 -11.50 3.73 -8.19
C ALA A 83 -11.32 4.07 -6.69
N VAL A 84 -10.38 4.94 -6.34
CA VAL A 84 -10.18 5.41 -4.97
C VAL A 84 -11.33 6.33 -4.56
N ALA A 85 -11.75 7.25 -5.43
CA ALA A 85 -12.93 8.10 -5.20
C ALA A 85 -14.21 7.27 -5.05
N MET A 86 -14.42 6.28 -5.93
CA MET A 86 -15.57 5.37 -5.86
C MET A 86 -15.61 4.65 -4.50
N LEU A 87 -14.49 4.06 -4.07
CA LEU A 87 -14.43 3.36 -2.79
C LEU A 87 -14.65 4.29 -1.60
N ARG A 88 -14.08 5.50 -1.61
CA ARG A 88 -14.32 6.52 -0.57
C ARG A 88 -15.81 6.83 -0.44
N ALA A 89 -16.50 7.11 -1.55
CA ALA A 89 -17.92 7.42 -1.56
C ALA A 89 -18.76 6.27 -0.96
N SER A 90 -18.44 5.02 -1.30
CA SER A 90 -19.07 3.85 -0.69
C SER A 90 -18.74 3.74 0.80
N CYS A 91 -17.49 3.99 1.20
CA CYS A 91 -17.10 3.99 2.60
C CYS A 91 -17.90 5.01 3.43
N ASP A 92 -18.07 6.22 2.92
CA ASP A 92 -18.92 7.26 3.53
C ASP A 92 -20.37 6.80 3.65
N LYS A 93 -20.94 6.28 2.56
CA LYS A 93 -22.34 5.81 2.51
C LYS A 93 -22.63 4.72 3.55
N TYR A 94 -21.71 3.79 3.74
CA TYR A 94 -21.92 2.62 4.60
C TYR A 94 -21.27 2.74 5.99
N GLY A 95 -20.56 3.83 6.29
CA GLY A 95 -19.85 4.02 7.57
C GLY A 95 -18.67 3.06 7.74
N MET A 96 -17.96 2.76 6.66
CA MET A 96 -16.76 1.92 6.63
C MET A 96 -15.51 2.82 6.71
N LYS A 97 -14.50 2.44 7.49
CA LYS A 97 -13.20 3.12 7.43
C LYS A 97 -12.46 2.73 6.15
N MET A 98 -11.67 3.65 5.60
CA MET A 98 -10.86 3.38 4.42
C MET A 98 -9.38 3.39 4.78
N GLY A 99 -8.64 2.39 4.32
CA GLY A 99 -7.18 2.39 4.29
C GLY A 99 -6.67 2.31 2.85
N LEU A 100 -5.42 2.73 2.65
CA LEU A 100 -4.77 2.70 1.34
C LEU A 100 -3.44 1.96 1.41
N TYR A 101 -3.27 0.97 0.54
CA TYR A 101 -1.99 0.36 0.23
C TYR A 101 -1.36 1.13 -0.92
N VAL A 102 -0.10 1.55 -0.72
CA VAL A 102 0.68 2.24 -1.74
C VAL A 102 2.05 1.58 -1.79
N SER A 103 2.30 0.79 -2.85
CA SER A 103 3.52 0.00 -2.94
C SER A 103 4.77 0.90 -2.97
N PRO A 104 5.71 0.73 -2.02
CA PRO A 104 7.00 1.41 -2.06
C PRO A 104 7.86 0.91 -3.21
N TRP A 105 7.81 -0.39 -3.52
CA TRP A 105 8.42 -0.94 -4.72
C TRP A 105 7.56 -0.61 -5.95
N ASP A 106 8.16 0.03 -6.94
CA ASP A 106 7.48 0.43 -8.17
C ASP A 106 8.29 -0.03 -9.40
N ARG A 107 7.69 -0.93 -10.19
CA ARG A 107 8.34 -1.51 -11.37
C ARG A 107 8.15 -0.68 -12.63
N ASN A 108 7.28 0.33 -12.61
CA ASN A 108 7.03 1.22 -13.74
C ASN A 108 7.81 2.53 -13.66
N ALA A 109 7.85 3.16 -12.48
CA ALA A 109 8.39 4.50 -12.31
C ALA A 109 9.87 4.58 -12.76
N PRO A 110 10.22 5.45 -13.72
CA PRO A 110 11.59 5.63 -14.16
C PRO A 110 12.54 6.12 -13.06
N SER A 111 12.00 6.84 -12.07
CA SER A 111 12.75 7.33 -10.91
C SER A 111 13.05 6.25 -9.87
N TYR A 112 12.40 5.07 -9.93
CA TYR A 112 12.64 4.04 -8.92
C TYR A 112 14.11 3.59 -8.91
N GLY A 113 14.74 3.64 -7.73
CA GLY A 113 16.17 3.35 -7.54
C GLY A 113 17.09 4.57 -7.69
N THR A 114 16.54 5.78 -7.86
CA THR A 114 17.34 7.02 -7.98
C THR A 114 17.30 7.88 -6.71
N GLY A 115 17.02 7.27 -5.54
CA GLY A 115 17.02 7.96 -4.24
C GLY A 115 15.96 9.05 -4.18
N LYS A 116 16.40 10.30 -3.90
CA LYS A 116 15.54 11.45 -3.66
C LYS A 116 14.46 11.68 -4.73
N ALA A 117 14.76 11.43 -6.01
CA ALA A 117 13.78 11.69 -7.06
C ALA A 117 12.58 10.72 -6.99
N TYR A 118 12.80 9.47 -6.55
CA TYR A 118 11.70 8.56 -6.25
C TYR A 118 10.99 8.95 -4.96
N ASP A 119 11.72 9.39 -3.93
CA ASP A 119 11.10 9.86 -2.68
C ASP A 119 10.17 11.05 -2.92
N ASP A 120 10.57 12.00 -3.77
CA ASP A 120 9.74 13.14 -4.16
C ASP A 120 8.48 12.69 -4.93
N TYR A 121 8.64 11.73 -5.85
CA TYR A 121 7.53 11.11 -6.59
C TYR A 121 6.55 10.40 -5.66
N PHE A 122 7.06 9.58 -4.73
CA PHE A 122 6.25 8.83 -3.78
C PHE A 122 5.51 9.75 -2.80
N VAL A 123 6.18 10.78 -2.28
CA VAL A 123 5.56 11.79 -1.41
C VAL A 123 4.49 12.59 -2.14
N ALA A 124 4.67 12.88 -3.43
CA ALA A 124 3.61 13.51 -4.22
C ALA A 124 2.37 12.61 -4.34
N GLN A 125 2.55 11.31 -4.59
CA GLN A 125 1.43 10.34 -4.61
C GLN A 125 0.73 10.23 -3.26
N LEU A 126 1.48 10.14 -2.15
CA LEU A 126 0.90 10.17 -0.80
C LEU A 126 0.13 11.46 -0.55
N THR A 127 0.67 12.60 -0.98
CA THR A 127 0.00 13.89 -0.80
C THR A 127 -1.34 13.93 -1.53
N GLU A 128 -1.42 13.44 -2.77
CA GLU A 128 -2.70 13.35 -3.49
C GLU A 128 -3.69 12.44 -2.75
N LEU A 129 -3.27 11.23 -2.39
CA LEU A 129 -4.13 10.24 -1.75
C LEU A 129 -4.65 10.69 -0.37
N LEU A 130 -3.82 11.37 0.40
CA LEU A 130 -4.13 11.78 1.78
C LEU A 130 -4.78 13.16 1.87
N THR A 131 -5.00 13.86 0.75
CA THR A 131 -5.70 15.15 0.72
C THR A 131 -6.97 15.15 -0.10
N ARG A 132 -7.10 14.27 -1.10
CA ARG A 132 -8.25 14.27 -2.04
C ARG A 132 -9.38 13.33 -1.64
N TYR A 133 -9.13 12.35 -0.77
CA TYR A 133 -10.07 11.24 -0.50
C TYR A 133 -10.54 11.14 0.95
N GLY A 134 -10.71 12.28 1.62
CA GLY A 134 -11.24 12.35 2.98
C GLY A 134 -10.33 11.72 4.04
N GLU A 135 -10.93 11.16 5.10
CA GLU A 135 -10.18 10.48 6.16
C GLU A 135 -9.67 9.11 5.69
N VAL A 136 -8.37 8.88 5.91
CA VAL A 136 -7.70 7.60 5.69
C VAL A 136 -7.24 7.08 7.04
N ALA A 137 -7.74 5.90 7.43
CA ALA A 137 -7.49 5.33 8.76
C ALA A 137 -6.16 4.58 8.84
N GLU A 138 -5.68 4.00 7.74
CA GLU A 138 -4.44 3.23 7.68
C GLU A 138 -3.74 3.42 6.34
N VAL A 139 -2.42 3.61 6.37
CA VAL A 139 -1.55 3.63 5.18
C VAL A 139 -0.60 2.43 5.27
N TRP A 140 -0.69 1.55 4.29
CA TRP A 140 0.04 0.29 4.27
C TRP A 140 1.21 0.38 3.29
N PHE A 141 2.44 0.21 3.79
CA PHE A 141 3.68 0.27 3.01
C PHE A 141 4.34 -1.10 2.93
N ASP A 142 4.36 -1.72 1.75
CA ASP A 142 4.93 -3.07 1.58
C ASP A 142 6.42 -3.15 1.87
N GLY A 143 6.82 -4.26 2.49
CA GLY A 143 8.21 -4.67 2.62
C GLY A 143 8.69 -5.57 1.47
N ALA A 144 7.78 -6.17 0.69
CA ALA A 144 8.13 -7.02 -0.43
C ALA A 144 8.86 -6.23 -1.53
N ASN A 145 10.02 -6.73 -1.92
CA ASN A 145 10.85 -6.07 -2.94
C ASN A 145 11.64 -7.11 -3.75
N GLY A 146 11.34 -7.22 -5.04
CA GLY A 146 12.05 -8.09 -5.98
C GLY A 146 13.10 -7.36 -6.84
N SER A 147 13.41 -6.09 -6.56
CA SER A 147 14.19 -5.25 -7.47
C SER A 147 15.66 -5.63 -7.59
N GLU A 148 16.19 -6.46 -6.69
CA GLU A 148 17.54 -7.02 -6.78
C GLU A 148 17.75 -7.77 -8.10
N ALA A 149 16.73 -8.48 -8.58
CA ALA A 149 16.77 -9.18 -9.87
C ALA A 149 16.90 -8.22 -11.06
N ASP A 150 16.42 -6.98 -10.90
CA ASP A 150 16.41 -5.92 -11.92
C ASP A 150 17.59 -4.93 -11.74
N GLY A 151 18.47 -5.16 -10.75
CA GLY A 151 19.64 -4.32 -10.47
C GLY A 151 19.33 -2.92 -9.92
N LYS A 152 18.08 -2.67 -9.51
CA LYS A 152 17.66 -1.39 -8.91
C LYS A 152 17.67 -1.50 -7.38
N HIS A 153 18.10 -0.43 -6.72
CA HIS A 153 18.09 -0.33 -5.27
C HIS A 153 17.60 1.06 -4.83
N GLN A 154 16.46 1.11 -4.15
CA GLN A 154 15.92 2.34 -3.58
C GLN A 154 16.19 2.36 -2.08
N VAL A 155 16.86 3.41 -1.61
CA VAL A 155 16.91 3.74 -0.18
C VAL A 155 15.76 4.71 0.08
N TYR A 156 14.72 4.24 0.75
CA TYR A 156 13.51 5.01 1.02
C TYR A 156 13.72 6.00 2.17
N ASP A 157 13.23 7.24 2.01
CA ASP A 157 13.16 8.23 3.09
C ASP A 157 11.93 7.99 3.98
N TRP A 158 11.93 6.87 4.72
CA TRP A 158 10.82 6.49 5.61
C TRP A 158 10.43 7.57 6.63
N PRO A 159 11.37 8.27 7.30
CA PRO A 159 11.01 9.36 8.20
C PRO A 159 10.18 10.44 7.50
N ARG A 160 10.51 10.79 6.24
CA ARG A 160 9.73 11.75 5.45
C ARG A 160 8.37 11.21 5.06
N TYR A 161 8.26 9.92 4.71
CA TYR A 161 6.98 9.31 4.33
C TYR A 161 6.02 9.28 5.52
N VAL A 162 6.49 8.81 6.69
CA VAL A 162 5.71 8.79 7.94
C VAL A 162 5.33 10.21 8.36
N ALA A 163 6.27 11.16 8.31
CA ALA A 163 5.97 12.56 8.64
C ALA A 163 4.90 13.16 7.71
N THR A 164 4.91 12.79 6.43
CA THR A 164 3.88 13.21 5.45
C THR A 164 2.52 12.64 5.83
N VAL A 165 2.44 11.34 6.17
CA VAL A 165 1.19 10.72 6.62
C VAL A 165 0.67 11.41 7.87
N LYS A 166 1.49 11.55 8.92
CA LYS A 166 1.07 12.15 10.20
C LYS A 166 0.71 13.63 10.07
N SER A 167 1.33 14.36 9.14
CA SER A 167 0.99 15.76 8.89
C SER A 167 -0.36 15.92 8.18
N LEU A 168 -0.72 15.01 7.28
CA LEU A 168 -1.93 15.13 6.46
C LEU A 168 -3.13 14.39 7.08
N GLN A 169 -2.86 13.28 7.78
CA GLN A 169 -3.84 12.38 8.39
C GLN A 169 -3.32 11.99 9.79
N PRO A 170 -3.44 12.88 10.79
CA PRO A 170 -2.83 12.68 12.12
C PRO A 170 -3.35 11.44 12.86
N ASP A 171 -4.58 11.02 12.57
CA ASP A 171 -5.21 9.83 13.16
C ASP A 171 -4.91 8.54 12.39
N ALA A 172 -4.24 8.62 11.22
CA ALA A 172 -3.87 7.45 10.45
C ALA A 172 -2.73 6.67 11.12
N VAL A 173 -2.83 5.35 11.05
CA VAL A 173 -1.74 4.44 11.40
C VAL A 173 -0.95 4.03 10.16
N THR A 174 0.37 3.91 10.29
CA THR A 174 1.26 3.39 9.24
C THR A 174 1.64 1.93 9.53
N ALA A 175 1.50 1.07 8.52
CA ALA A 175 1.67 -0.38 8.67
C ALA A 175 2.88 -0.93 7.92
N ILE A 176 3.45 -2.01 8.45
CA ILE A 176 4.54 -2.83 7.91
C ILE A 176 5.87 -2.08 7.84
N MET A 177 6.10 -1.28 6.79
CA MET A 177 7.26 -0.38 6.72
C MET A 177 7.01 0.95 7.45
N GLY A 178 5.94 1.02 8.24
CA GLY A 178 5.58 2.11 9.14
C GLY A 178 6.01 1.91 10.60
N ASP A 179 5.45 2.74 11.50
CA ASP A 179 5.76 2.77 12.94
C ASP A 179 4.62 2.38 13.87
N ASP A 180 3.39 2.23 13.39
CA ASP A 180 2.24 1.94 14.24
C ASP A 180 1.83 0.46 14.25
N ILE A 181 1.91 -0.23 13.11
CA ILE A 181 1.45 -1.62 12.95
C ILE A 181 2.56 -2.51 12.37
N ARG A 182 2.89 -3.60 13.09
CA ARG A 182 3.90 -4.58 12.67
C ARG A 182 3.29 -5.75 11.88
N TRP A 183 4.01 -6.21 10.85
CA TRP A 183 3.69 -7.45 10.15
C TRP A 183 3.85 -8.67 11.06
N VAL A 184 2.90 -9.61 11.01
CA VAL A 184 2.98 -10.81 11.86
C VAL A 184 4.17 -11.70 11.48
N GLY A 185 4.60 -11.71 10.21
CA GLY A 185 5.75 -12.49 9.72
C GLY A 185 5.40 -13.62 8.76
N ASN A 186 4.13 -13.77 8.37
CA ASN A 186 3.67 -14.72 7.35
C ASN A 186 2.37 -14.24 6.69
N GLU A 187 2.02 -14.86 5.55
CA GLU A 187 0.78 -14.61 4.81
C GLU A 187 -0.25 -15.75 4.95
N ALA A 188 0.04 -16.76 5.78
CA ALA A 188 -0.82 -17.92 6.02
C ALA A 188 -1.92 -17.65 7.06
N GLY A 189 -2.02 -16.43 7.58
CA GLY A 189 -3.01 -16.03 8.59
C GLY A 189 -2.73 -16.60 9.98
N LYS A 190 -1.48 -16.93 10.31
CA LYS A 190 -1.10 -17.49 11.61
C LYS A 190 -0.50 -16.43 12.53
N GLY A 191 -1.08 -16.28 13.72
CA GLY A 191 -0.48 -15.53 14.82
C GLY A 191 0.53 -16.36 15.60
N ARG A 192 1.12 -15.76 16.64
CA ARG A 192 1.93 -16.46 17.65
C ARG A 192 1.08 -16.84 18.85
N ASP A 193 1.42 -17.94 19.52
CA ASP A 193 0.80 -18.30 20.80
C ASP A 193 1.11 -17.24 21.88
N GLU A 194 2.31 -16.65 21.81
CA GLU A 194 2.75 -15.55 22.66
C GLU A 194 3.10 -14.34 21.80
N GLU A 195 2.17 -13.38 21.69
CA GLU A 195 2.32 -12.19 20.83
C GLU A 195 2.43 -10.92 21.67
N TRP A 196 3.63 -10.34 21.72
CA TRP A 196 3.91 -9.11 22.47
C TRP A 196 3.86 -7.87 21.58
N SER A 197 2.92 -6.97 21.85
CA SER A 197 2.85 -5.68 21.16
C SER A 197 3.99 -4.74 21.57
N ALA A 198 4.42 -4.79 22.83
CA ALA A 198 5.65 -4.13 23.26
C ALA A 198 6.84 -5.03 22.87
N THR A 199 7.62 -4.59 21.90
CA THR A 199 8.75 -5.36 21.35
C THR A 199 10.02 -4.52 21.34
N VAL A 200 11.17 -5.20 21.38
CA VAL A 200 12.50 -4.60 21.18
C VAL A 200 12.84 -4.38 19.70
N LEU A 201 12.03 -4.94 18.80
CA LEU A 201 12.17 -4.73 17.36
C LEU A 201 11.84 -3.26 17.04
N PRO A 202 12.76 -2.54 16.38
CA PRO A 202 12.46 -1.20 15.92
C PRO A 202 11.37 -1.24 14.85
N PRO A 203 10.55 -0.18 14.71
CA PRO A 203 9.79 0.05 13.50
C PRO A 203 10.66 -0.11 12.24
N ALA A 204 10.11 -0.68 11.19
CA ALA A 204 10.83 -0.83 9.92
C ALA A 204 11.17 0.53 9.26
N SER A 205 10.49 1.60 9.67
CA SER A 205 10.79 2.98 9.28
C SER A 205 12.00 3.60 10.00
N VAL A 206 12.57 2.93 11.02
CA VAL A 206 13.62 3.47 11.88
C VAL A 206 14.88 2.62 11.82
N THR A 207 16.02 3.24 11.55
CA THR A 207 17.34 2.61 11.71
C THR A 207 17.81 2.76 13.15
N LEU A 208 18.11 1.64 13.82
CA LEU A 208 18.72 1.68 15.15
C LEU A 208 20.13 2.26 15.08
N ARG A 209 20.44 3.16 16.02
CA ARG A 209 21.78 3.73 16.16
C ARG A 209 22.56 2.92 17.18
N ASP A 210 23.65 2.30 16.72
CA ASP A 210 24.55 1.48 17.53
C ASP A 210 23.84 0.39 18.39
N PRO A 211 23.00 -0.48 17.78
CA PRO A 211 22.32 -1.53 18.53
C PRO A 211 23.32 -2.54 19.11
N ASP A 212 22.99 -3.09 20.28
CA ASP A 212 23.67 -4.26 20.80
C ASP A 212 23.62 -5.41 19.76
N PRO A 213 24.70 -6.21 19.60
CA PRO A 213 24.73 -7.31 18.63
C PRO A 213 23.56 -8.29 18.74
N GLU A 214 23.04 -8.54 19.95
CA GLU A 214 21.88 -9.42 20.15
C GLU A 214 20.60 -8.81 19.56
N ILE A 215 20.40 -7.50 19.73
CA ILE A 215 19.27 -6.76 19.15
C ILE A 215 19.41 -6.70 17.62
N ALA A 216 20.63 -6.47 17.12
CA ALA A 216 20.90 -6.42 15.68
C ALA A 216 20.67 -7.77 14.98
N ALA A 217 20.77 -8.88 15.72
CA ALA A 217 20.54 -10.22 15.20
C ALA A 217 19.06 -10.63 15.17
N LEU A 218 18.16 -9.85 15.78
CA LEU A 218 16.74 -10.14 15.77
C LEU A 218 16.14 -9.90 14.38
N GLY A 219 15.45 -10.91 13.85
CA GLY A 219 14.68 -10.82 12.63
C GLY A 219 13.22 -10.47 12.87
N ASN A 220 12.52 -10.10 11.80
CA ASN A 220 11.07 -9.93 11.77
C ASN A 220 10.31 -11.27 11.59
N THR A 221 11.03 -12.36 11.38
CA THR A 221 10.53 -13.73 11.31
C THR A 221 10.90 -14.49 12.58
N SER A 222 10.09 -15.49 12.93
CA SER A 222 10.32 -16.31 14.12
C SER A 222 10.12 -17.80 13.77
N PRO A 223 10.91 -18.73 14.35
CA PRO A 223 10.83 -20.16 14.03
C PRO A 223 9.44 -20.78 14.25
N ASP A 224 8.66 -20.25 15.19
CA ASP A 224 7.30 -20.70 15.51
C ASP A 224 6.27 -20.39 14.42
N LEU A 225 6.58 -19.48 13.49
CA LEU A 225 5.70 -19.15 12.35
C LEU A 225 5.86 -20.09 11.16
N GLY A 226 6.81 -21.04 11.22
CA GLY A 226 6.93 -22.16 10.28
C GLY A 226 7.32 -21.77 8.86
N SER A 227 8.43 -21.03 8.69
CA SER A 227 9.09 -20.86 7.38
C SER A 227 9.81 -22.14 6.95
#